data_AF-A0A0W0VRQ0-F1
#
_entry.id   AF-A0A0W0VRQ0-F1
#
_cell.length_a   1.000
_cell.length_b   1.000
_cell.length_c   1.000
_cell.angle_alpha   90.00
_cell.angle_beta   90.00
_cell.angle_gamma   90.00
#
_symmetry.space_group_name_H-M   'P 1'
#
loop_
_entity.id
_entity.type
_entity.pdbx_description
1 polymer ?
#
loop_
_entity_poly.entity_id
_entity_poly.type
_entity_poly.pdbx_seq_one_letter_code
_entity_poly.pdbx_strand_id
1 'polypeptide(L)'
;MWQKFNLNNPTIDETVFGVYSDYESDANGFYTVTAGVAGANEMKELNSVKINSGNYLIFKDKGELPKAIIDAWEAVWDYFKVNSLYKRCFMTDFETYSDGDEVAIYIGIE
;
A
#
# COMPACT_ATOMS: atom_id res chain seq x y z
N MET A 1 7.57 -2.51 -13.15
CA MET A 1 8.00 -1.81 -11.92
C MET A 1 8.35 -2.83 -10.85
N TRP A 2 7.42 -3.71 -10.44
CA TRP A 2 7.65 -4.83 -9.50
C TRP A 2 8.74 -5.84 -9.91
N GLN A 3 8.74 -6.30 -11.16
CA GLN A 3 9.79 -7.22 -11.65
C GLN A 3 11.21 -6.63 -11.54
N LYS A 4 11.37 -5.30 -11.66
CA LYS A 4 12.69 -4.66 -11.56
C LYS A 4 13.14 -4.48 -10.11
N PHE A 5 12.20 -4.40 -9.16
CA PHE A 5 12.50 -4.28 -7.73
C PHE A 5 13.02 -5.62 -7.16
N ASN A 6 12.36 -6.74 -7.49
CA ASN A 6 12.73 -8.07 -7.01
C ASN A 6 14.09 -8.57 -7.54
N LEU A 7 14.59 -8.04 -8.65
CA LEU A 7 15.86 -8.47 -9.26
C LEU A 7 17.09 -7.83 -8.60
N ASN A 8 16.93 -6.70 -7.87
CA ASN A 8 18.06 -5.90 -7.40
C ASN A 8 18.27 -5.90 -5.87
N ASN A 9 17.35 -6.45 -5.07
CA ASN A 9 17.48 -6.49 -3.60
C ASN A 9 17.26 -7.91 -3.06
N PRO A 10 18.33 -8.69 -2.83
CA PRO A 10 18.23 -10.01 -2.24
C PRO A 10 18.44 -9.96 -0.72
N THR A 11 17.39 -9.65 0.04
CA THR A 11 17.21 -10.10 1.44
C THR A 11 15.72 -10.14 1.75
N ILE A 12 15.14 -11.35 1.79
CA ILE A 12 13.71 -11.65 1.99
C ILE A 12 13.37 -11.62 3.49
N ASP A 13 13.83 -10.60 4.21
CA ASP A 13 13.59 -10.46 5.66
C ASP A 13 13.02 -9.07 6.03
N GLU A 14 12.87 -8.18 5.04
CA GLU A 14 12.30 -6.86 5.23
C GLU A 14 10.91 -6.80 4.58
N THR A 15 9.91 -6.33 5.35
CA THR A 15 8.57 -6.11 4.82
C THR A 15 8.63 -5.10 3.68
N VAL A 16 8.15 -5.53 2.50
CA VAL A 16 8.00 -4.65 1.33
C VAL A 16 6.70 -3.87 1.46
N PHE A 17 6.74 -2.61 1.08
CA PHE A 17 5.61 -1.69 1.08
C PHE A 17 5.33 -1.17 -0.33
N GLY A 18 4.05 -1.12 -0.69
CA GLY A 18 3.53 -0.31 -1.80
C GLY A 18 2.75 0.87 -1.23
N VAL A 19 3.30 2.08 -1.29
CA VAL A 19 2.69 3.28 -0.67
C VAL A 19 2.04 4.14 -1.75
N TYR A 20 0.79 4.49 -1.52
CA TYR A 20 -0.02 5.40 -2.33
C TYR A 20 -0.10 6.74 -1.59
N SER A 21 0.45 7.79 -2.18
CA SER A 21 0.59 9.11 -1.56
C SER A 21 0.34 10.23 -2.56
N ASP A 22 0.37 11.47 -2.08
CA ASP A 22 0.28 12.68 -2.91
C ASP A 22 -0.96 12.70 -3.81
N TYR A 23 -2.09 12.22 -3.26
CA TYR A 23 -3.38 12.29 -3.93
C TYR A 23 -3.73 13.74 -4.24
N GLU A 24 -4.07 14.02 -5.49
CA GLU A 24 -4.56 15.32 -5.92
C GLU A 24 -5.92 15.65 -5.29
N SER A 25 -6.78 14.64 -5.18
CA SER A 25 -8.17 14.82 -4.74
C SER A 25 -8.75 13.57 -4.08
N ASP A 26 -8.98 12.54 -4.88
CA ASP A 26 -9.60 11.28 -4.47
C ASP A 26 -9.04 10.10 -5.29
N ALA A 27 -9.77 8.98 -5.28
CA ALA A 27 -9.45 7.76 -6.02
C ALA A 27 -9.29 7.94 -7.55
N ASN A 28 -9.87 8.99 -8.13
CA ASN A 28 -9.83 9.30 -9.56
C ASN A 28 -8.79 10.38 -9.91
N GLY A 29 -8.24 11.07 -8.90
CA GLY A 29 -7.18 12.05 -9.09
C GLY A 29 -5.82 11.39 -9.35
N PHE A 30 -4.83 12.20 -9.72
CA PHE A 30 -3.45 11.70 -9.76
C PHE A 30 -2.95 11.37 -8.35
N TYR A 31 -2.10 10.35 -8.26
CA TYR A 31 -1.41 9.96 -7.04
C TYR A 31 -0.06 9.33 -7.38
N THR A 32 0.83 9.33 -6.40
CA THR A 32 2.15 8.70 -6.49
C THR A 32 2.10 7.29 -5.92
N VAL A 33 2.74 6.34 -6.60
CA VAL A 33 2.97 4.98 -6.07
C VAL A 33 4.46 4.79 -5.83
N THR A 34 4.82 4.49 -4.58
CA THR A 34 6.20 4.25 -4.16
C THR A 34 6.35 2.81 -3.65
N ALA A 35 7.25 2.04 -4.25
CA ALA A 35 7.65 0.73 -3.74
C ALA A 35 8.95 0.84 -2.94
N GLY A 36 8.98 0.29 -1.73
CA GLY A 36 10.16 0.37 -0.86
C GLY A 36 10.09 -0.56 0.35
N VAL A 37 11.10 -0.46 1.21
CA VAL A 37 11.19 -1.18 2.50
C VAL A 37 11.16 -0.16 3.64
N ALA A 38 10.78 -0.59 4.84
CA ALA A 38 10.86 0.27 6.02
C ALA A 38 12.33 0.59 6.33
N GLY A 39 12.67 1.88 6.41
CA GLY A 39 14.01 2.35 6.75
C GLY A 39 13.98 3.50 7.75
N ALA A 40 14.91 3.50 8.70
CA ALA A 40 15.11 4.61 9.61
C ALA A 40 15.95 5.70 8.91
N ASN A 41 15.29 6.74 8.41
CA ASN A 41 15.77 8.13 8.24
C ASN A 41 17.25 8.42 7.82
N GLU A 42 17.96 7.54 7.12
CA GLU A 42 19.40 7.71 6.86
C GLU A 42 19.87 7.47 5.41
N MET A 43 19.02 7.66 4.40
CA MET A 43 19.50 7.72 3.01
C MET A 43 19.20 9.08 2.39
N LYS A 44 20.16 10.00 2.50
CA LYS A 44 20.17 11.33 1.85
C LYS A 44 20.02 11.28 0.31
N GLU A 45 20.12 10.10 -0.30
CA GLU A 45 20.21 9.90 -1.75
C GLU A 45 18.97 9.18 -2.34
N LEU A 46 17.97 8.79 -1.53
CA LEU A 46 16.75 8.13 -2.02
C LEU A 46 15.50 8.99 -1.76
N ASN A 47 14.56 8.94 -2.72
CA ASN A 47 13.21 9.45 -2.52
C ASN A 47 12.55 8.64 -1.39
N SER A 48 12.18 9.30 -0.29
CA SER A 48 11.46 8.69 0.82
C SER A 48 10.00 9.14 0.80
N VAL A 49 9.10 8.25 1.20
CA VAL A 49 7.68 8.53 1.41
C VAL A 49 7.36 8.30 2.88
N LYS A 50 6.63 9.23 3.49
CA LYS A 50 6.17 9.10 4.87
C LYS A 50 4.78 8.49 4.87
N ILE A 51 4.56 7.40 5.59
CA ILE A 51 3.22 6.90 5.90
C ILE A 51 2.64 7.77 7.02
N ASN A 52 1.46 8.36 6.81
CA ASN A 52 0.84 9.24 7.79
C ASN A 52 0.27 8.43 8.96
N SER A 53 0.49 8.89 10.19
CA SER A 53 -0.19 8.32 11.35
C SER A 53 -1.68 8.65 11.28
N GLY A 54 -2.53 7.69 11.66
CA GLY A 54 -3.98 7.83 11.60
C GLY A 54 -4.68 6.50 11.80
N ASN A 55 -6.00 6.51 11.58
CA ASN A 55 -6.81 5.30 11.59
C ASN A 55 -6.83 4.67 10.20
N TYR A 56 -6.79 3.35 10.15
CA TYR A 56 -6.77 2.58 8.91
C TYR A 56 -7.80 1.46 8.97
N LEU A 57 -8.54 1.28 7.87
CA LEU A 57 -9.22 0.02 7.60
C LEU A 57 -8.24 -0.94 6.93
N ILE A 58 -8.24 -2.19 7.37
CA ILE A 58 -7.30 -3.21 6.90
C ILE A 58 -8.08 -4.26 6.10
N PHE A 59 -7.69 -4.44 4.85
CA PHE A 59 -8.21 -5.47 3.95
C PHE A 59 -7.09 -6.46 3.69
N LYS A 60 -7.28 -7.73 4.07
CA LYS A 60 -6.27 -8.77 3.95
C LYS A 60 -6.70 -9.84 2.98
N ASP A 61 -5.74 -10.36 2.23
CA ASP A 61 -5.94 -11.57 1.45
C ASP A 61 -4.65 -12.41 1.40
N LYS A 62 -4.80 -13.70 1.11
CA LYS A 62 -3.70 -14.66 1.04
C LYS A 62 -3.89 -15.60 -0.14
N GLY A 63 -2.87 -15.73 -0.97
CA GLY A 63 -2.89 -16.63 -2.12
C GLY A 63 -1.83 -16.30 -3.16
N GLU A 64 -2.03 -16.79 -4.38
CA GLU A 64 -1.10 -16.56 -5.48
C GLU A 64 -0.99 -15.06 -5.78
N LEU A 65 0.24 -14.52 -5.80
CA LEU A 65 0.50 -13.15 -6.22
C LEU A 65 0.64 -13.10 -7.76
N PRO A 66 0.04 -12.11 -8.45
CA PRO A 66 -0.59 -10.91 -7.92
C PRO A 66 -2.11 -11.04 -7.65
N LYS A 67 -2.71 -12.23 -7.78
CA LYS A 67 -4.16 -12.40 -7.65
C LYS A 67 -4.69 -11.92 -6.29
N ALA A 68 -4.05 -12.31 -5.18
CA ALA A 68 -4.47 -11.85 -3.85
C ALA A 68 -4.45 -10.31 -3.69
N ILE A 69 -3.55 -9.62 -4.39
CA ILE A 69 -3.47 -8.15 -4.39
C ILE A 69 -4.69 -7.56 -5.11
N ILE A 70 -5.05 -8.13 -6.26
CA ILE A 70 -6.20 -7.70 -7.06
C ILE A 70 -7.49 -7.92 -6.26
N ASP A 71 -7.66 -9.10 -5.70
CA ASP A 71 -8.85 -9.48 -4.92
C ASP A 71 -9.00 -8.58 -3.67
N ALA A 72 -7.89 -8.27 -2.97
CA ALA A 72 -7.91 -7.34 -1.85
C ALA A 72 -8.31 -5.91 -2.26
N TRP A 73 -7.84 -5.40 -3.40
CA TRP A 73 -8.27 -4.09 -3.91
C TRP A 73 -9.73 -4.10 -4.35
N GLU A 74 -10.22 -5.15 -5.00
CA GLU A 74 -11.64 -5.30 -5.35
C GLU A 74 -12.51 -5.20 -4.08
N ALA A 75 -12.10 -5.84 -2.98
CA ALA A 75 -12.79 -5.73 -1.71
C ALA A 75 -12.80 -4.31 -1.14
N VAL A 76 -11.69 -3.56 -1.27
CA VAL A 76 -11.65 -2.13 -0.90
C VAL A 76 -12.68 -1.34 -1.72
N TRP A 77 -12.68 -1.50 -3.04
CA TRP A 77 -13.61 -0.77 -3.91
C TRP A 77 -15.06 -1.08 -3.59
N ASP A 78 -15.39 -2.36 -3.42
CA ASP A 78 -16.76 -2.78 -3.12
C ASP A 78 -17.22 -2.29 -1.75
N TYR A 79 -16.34 -2.26 -0.75
CA TYR A 79 -16.63 -1.70 0.56
C TYR A 79 -17.09 -0.23 0.46
N PHE A 80 -16.30 0.62 -0.19
CA PHE A 80 -16.59 2.06 -0.29
C PHE A 80 -17.70 2.42 -1.29
N LYS A 81 -18.10 1.50 -2.18
CA LYS A 81 -19.29 1.68 -3.05
C LYS A 81 -20.59 1.63 -2.25
N VAL A 82 -20.67 0.77 -1.23
CA VAL A 82 -21.93 0.47 -0.53
C VAL A 82 -21.96 0.96 0.92
N ASN A 83 -20.79 1.21 1.51
CA ASN A 83 -20.67 1.61 2.92
C ASN A 83 -20.24 3.06 3.04
N SER A 84 -21.00 3.84 3.82
CA SER A 84 -20.72 5.26 4.13
C SER A 84 -20.27 5.50 5.58
N LEU A 85 -20.08 4.44 6.38
CA LEU A 85 -19.69 4.53 7.79
C LEU A 85 -18.30 5.15 7.96
N TYR A 86 -17.37 4.83 7.07
CA TYR A 86 -16.03 5.40 7.06
C TYR A 86 -15.77 6.09 5.73
N LYS A 87 -15.05 7.21 5.80
CA LYS A 87 -14.62 7.98 4.64
C LYS A 87 -13.11 7.91 4.53
N ARG A 88 -12.61 7.65 3.31
CA ARG A 88 -11.17 7.68 3.03
C ARG A 88 -10.62 9.09 3.22
N CYS A 89 -9.46 9.21 3.86
CA CYS A 89 -8.81 10.50 4.09
C CYS A 89 -7.85 10.90 2.95
N PHE A 90 -7.48 9.94 2.08
CA PHE A 90 -6.56 10.15 0.94
C PHE A 90 -5.23 10.83 1.32
N MET A 91 -4.75 10.65 2.55
CA MET A 91 -3.41 11.10 2.95
C MET A 91 -2.34 10.11 2.51
N THR A 92 -2.46 8.88 3.01
CA THR A 92 -1.62 7.75 2.60
C THR A 92 -2.42 6.47 2.72
N ASP A 93 -2.33 5.61 1.70
CA ASP A 93 -2.73 4.21 1.78
C ASP A 93 -1.49 3.35 1.51
N PHE A 94 -1.44 2.13 2.01
CA PHE A 94 -0.28 1.27 1.76
C PHE A 94 -0.60 -0.21 1.77
N GLU A 95 0.17 -0.96 0.99
CA GLU A 95 0.19 -2.41 0.95
C GLU A 95 1.40 -2.92 1.72
N THR A 96 1.23 -3.98 2.47
CA THR A 96 2.35 -4.77 3.03
C THR A 96 2.30 -6.18 2.49
N TYR A 97 3.48 -6.73 2.23
CA TYR A 97 3.65 -8.10 1.75
C TYR A 97 4.37 -8.92 2.82
N SER A 98 3.74 -9.99 3.28
CA SER A 98 4.30 -10.89 4.30
C SER A 98 4.20 -12.35 3.86
N ASP A 99 5.08 -13.19 4.40
CA ASP A 99 5.06 -14.66 4.27
C ASP A 99 4.99 -15.20 2.83
N GLY A 100 5.38 -14.38 1.84
CA GLY A 100 5.47 -14.74 0.42
C GLY A 100 4.15 -14.76 -0.35
N ASP A 101 3.00 -14.88 0.33
CA ASP A 101 1.67 -15.02 -0.27
C ASP A 101 0.57 -14.22 0.43
N GLU A 102 0.87 -13.48 1.51
CA GLU A 102 -0.09 -12.61 2.20
C GLU A 102 0.11 -11.14 1.81
N VAL A 103 -1.01 -10.46 1.56
CA VAL A 103 -1.08 -9.03 1.34
C VAL A 103 -2.07 -8.40 2.31
N ALA A 104 -1.71 -7.24 2.85
CA ALA A 104 -2.63 -6.40 3.60
C ALA A 104 -2.63 -4.98 3.03
N ILE A 105 -3.81 -4.47 2.69
CA ILE A 105 -4.03 -3.11 2.22
C ILE A 105 -4.61 -2.29 3.38
N TYR A 106 -3.91 -1.23 3.72
CA TYR A 106 -4.27 -0.27 4.76
C TYR A 106 -4.82 0.98 4.08
N ILE A 107 -6.11 1.23 4.28
CA ILE A 107 -6.81 2.39 3.73
C ILE A 107 -7.01 3.43 4.83
N GLY A 108 -6.40 4.60 4.68
CA GLY A 108 -6.50 5.71 5.63
C GLY A 108 -7.91 6.29 5.67
N ILE A 109 -8.46 6.48 6.87
CA ILE A 109 -9.81 7.00 7.09
C ILE A 109 -9.82 8.26 7.98
N GLU A 110 -10.89 9.05 7.86
CA GLU A 110 -11.18 10.24 8.69
C GLU A 110 -11.50 9.91 10.15
#